data_AF-A0A3Q0DFF1-F1
#
_entry.id   AF-A0A3Q0DFF1-F1
#
_cell.length_a   1.000
_cell.length_b   1.000
_cell.length_c   1.000
_cell.angle_alpha   90.00
_cell.angle_beta   90.00
_cell.angle_gamma   90.00
#
_symmetry.space_group_name_H-M   'P 1'
#
loop_
_entity.id
_entity.type
_entity.pdbx_description
1 polymer ?
#
loop_
_entity_poly.entity_id
_entity_poly.type
_entity_poly.pdbx_seq_one_letter_code
_entity_poly.pdbx_strand_id
1 'polypeptide(L)'
;MAGFAAMLRLIRAGTRAWFQPAGCRGLNSLTEGSARPVEQAESWASAGLQVPVLRKCELPVPAHRCLVQAWVESLRGYEQERVGLTELHPDVFATAPRLDILHQVAIWQKNFKRISYAKTKTRAEVRGGGRKPWPQKGSGRARHGSIRSPIWRGGGVAHGPRGPTSYYYMLPMKVRALGLKVALTVKLAQDDLHVVDSLELPTADPRYLTELARYRRWGDSVLLVDLAYEEMPQNVVEATSGLKTFNLIPAVGE
;
A
#
# COMPACT_ATOMS: atom_id res chain seq x y z
N MET A 1 -3.95 31.69 40.49
CA MET A 1 -2.83 31.45 41.42
C MET A 1 -1.94 30.38 40.80
N ALA A 2 -0.75 30.82 40.33
CA ALA A 2 0.42 30.07 39.83
C ALA A 2 0.17 28.98 38.75
N GLY A 3 0.73 29.01 37.53
CA GLY A 3 1.91 29.70 37.02
C GLY A 3 3.00 28.68 36.66
N PHE A 4 3.70 28.94 35.55
CA PHE A 4 4.93 28.33 35.02
C PHE A 4 4.78 27.18 34.00
N ALA A 5 5.55 27.13 32.91
CA ALA A 5 6.21 28.11 32.06
C ALA A 5 6.83 27.28 30.91
N ALA A 6 7.00 27.93 29.78
CA ALA A 6 7.56 27.41 28.54
C ALA A 6 8.98 26.85 28.67
N MET A 7 9.34 25.93 27.77
CA MET A 7 10.75 25.76 27.39
C MET A 7 10.88 25.35 25.91
N LEU A 8 10.97 26.37 25.05
CA LEU A 8 11.60 26.31 23.74
C LEU A 8 13.13 26.24 23.92
N ARG A 9 13.81 25.36 23.18
CA ARG A 9 15.24 25.46 22.83
C ARG A 9 15.37 24.99 21.38
N LEU A 10 15.40 25.91 20.41
CA LEU A 10 16.54 26.66 19.87
C LEU A 10 17.54 25.79 19.08
N ILE A 11 17.58 26.10 17.79
CA ILE A 11 18.42 25.63 16.70
C ILE A 11 19.89 26.02 16.93
N ARG A 12 20.83 25.18 16.51
CA ARG A 12 22.21 25.61 16.22
C ARG A 12 22.73 24.93 14.96
N ALA A 13 22.78 25.71 13.88
CA ALA A 13 23.48 25.40 12.66
C ALA A 13 25.00 25.44 12.89
N GLY A 14 25.74 24.50 12.28
CA GLY A 14 27.19 24.43 12.31
C GLY A 14 27.74 24.16 10.92
N THR A 15 28.04 25.22 10.18
CA THR A 15 28.88 25.22 8.98
C THR A 15 30.33 24.93 9.37
N ARG A 16 30.98 23.95 8.74
CA ARG A 16 32.44 23.83 8.76
C ARG A 16 32.98 23.84 7.34
N ALA A 17 33.76 24.88 7.11
CA ALA A 17 34.45 25.19 5.88
C ALA A 17 35.65 24.25 5.64
N TRP A 18 35.97 24.16 4.36
CA TRP A 18 37.06 23.46 3.72
C TRP A 18 38.43 23.91 4.24
N PHE A 19 39.35 22.96 4.37
CA PHE A 19 40.78 23.23 4.42
C PHE A 19 41.51 22.13 3.64
N GLN A 20 42.06 22.49 2.48
CA GLN A 20 43.15 21.77 1.81
C GLN A 20 44.50 22.31 2.32
N PRO A 21 45.54 21.49 2.36
CA PRO A 21 46.90 21.98 2.20
C PRO A 21 47.48 21.56 0.84
N ALA A 22 48.07 22.54 0.16
CA ALA A 22 49.00 22.37 -0.95
C ALA A 22 50.42 22.20 -0.41
N GLY A 23 51.22 21.34 -1.04
CA GLY A 23 52.65 21.19 -0.75
C GLY A 23 53.34 20.22 -1.71
N CYS A 24 54.26 20.74 -2.53
CA CYS A 24 54.85 20.12 -3.71
C CYS A 24 56.16 19.34 -3.45
N ARG A 25 56.57 18.61 -4.52
CA ARG A 25 57.88 18.02 -4.88
C ARG A 25 58.19 16.68 -4.21
N GLY A 26 58.47 15.58 -4.91
CA GLY A 26 58.94 15.38 -6.28
C GLY A 26 60.23 14.58 -6.20
N LEU A 27 60.24 13.35 -6.69
CA LEU A 27 61.45 12.56 -6.99
C LEU A 27 61.10 11.50 -8.05
N ASN A 28 61.79 11.57 -9.17
CA ASN A 28 61.75 10.61 -10.25
C ASN A 28 62.54 9.34 -9.89
N SER A 29 62.04 8.17 -10.26
CA SER A 29 62.89 7.05 -10.68
C SER A 29 62.10 6.10 -11.55
N LEU A 30 62.60 5.90 -12.76
CA LEU A 30 62.19 4.88 -13.73
C LEU A 30 62.52 3.49 -13.20
N THR A 31 61.57 2.56 -13.29
CA THR A 31 61.87 1.14 -13.52
C THR A 31 60.75 0.53 -14.38
N GLU A 32 61.19 -0.12 -15.46
CA GLU A 32 60.39 -0.82 -16.44
C GLU A 32 59.74 -2.09 -15.87
N GLY A 33 58.64 -2.50 -16.51
CA GLY A 33 58.37 -3.92 -16.76
C GLY A 33 57.33 -4.59 -15.86
N SER A 34 56.06 -4.57 -16.29
CA SER A 34 55.34 -5.81 -16.61
C SER A 34 53.99 -5.49 -17.22
N ALA A 35 53.80 -5.95 -18.45
CA ALA A 35 52.53 -5.93 -19.15
C ALA A 35 51.53 -6.87 -18.46
N ARG A 36 50.33 -6.36 -18.18
CA ARG A 36 49.09 -7.14 -18.10
C ARG A 36 48.09 -6.48 -19.04
N PRO A 37 47.36 -7.23 -19.89
CA PRO A 37 46.40 -6.63 -20.80
C PRO A 37 45.30 -5.93 -20.01
N VAL A 38 45.16 -4.63 -20.24
CA VAL A 38 43.98 -3.86 -19.86
C VAL A 38 42.88 -4.26 -20.84
N GLU A 39 42.06 -5.22 -20.45
CA GLU A 39 40.78 -5.47 -21.13
C GLU A 39 39.83 -4.32 -20.79
N GLN A 40 39.65 -3.46 -21.79
CA GLN A 40 38.46 -2.66 -22.07
C GLN A 40 37.82 -1.94 -20.87
N ALA A 41 38.46 -0.84 -20.48
CA ALA A 41 37.72 0.34 -20.02
C ALA A 41 36.98 0.95 -21.24
N GLU A 42 35.89 0.33 -21.67
CA GLU A 42 35.03 0.89 -22.72
C GLU A 42 33.90 1.72 -22.09
N SER A 43 34.02 3.03 -22.33
CA SER A 43 32.94 4.01 -22.47
C SER A 43 32.29 4.62 -21.21
N TRP A 44 33.05 5.48 -20.53
CA TRP A 44 32.50 6.62 -19.77
C TRP A 44 32.13 7.82 -20.66
N ALA A 45 31.59 7.57 -21.85
CA ALA A 45 31.26 8.66 -22.79
C ALA A 45 30.10 8.28 -23.70
N SER A 46 28.92 8.16 -23.10
CA SER A 46 27.65 8.49 -23.77
C SER A 46 26.64 8.90 -22.70
N ALA A 47 26.88 10.05 -22.06
CA ALA A 47 25.78 10.85 -21.51
C ALA A 47 25.00 11.42 -22.71
N GLY A 48 24.37 10.53 -23.48
CA GLY A 48 23.44 10.92 -24.53
C GLY A 48 22.31 11.70 -23.87
N LEU A 49 21.88 12.78 -24.50
CA LEU A 49 20.62 13.44 -24.20
C LEU A 49 19.54 12.36 -24.18
N GLN A 50 19.10 11.95 -22.98
CA GLN A 50 18.05 10.96 -22.87
C GLN A 50 16.81 11.56 -23.52
N VAL A 51 16.27 10.85 -24.51
CA VAL A 51 15.05 11.27 -25.19
C VAL A 51 13.93 11.27 -24.15
N PRO A 52 13.19 12.38 -23.97
CA PRO A 52 12.14 12.43 -22.97
C PRO A 52 11.04 11.42 -23.33
N VAL A 53 10.62 10.63 -22.34
CA VAL A 53 9.55 9.65 -22.53
C VAL A 53 8.22 10.39 -22.57
N LEU A 54 7.65 10.53 -23.77
CA LEU A 54 6.34 11.14 -23.98
C LEU A 54 5.30 10.06 -24.28
N ARG A 55 4.30 9.92 -23.41
CA ARG A 55 3.19 8.98 -23.60
C ARG A 55 1.90 9.76 -23.87
N LYS A 56 1.30 9.52 -25.03
CA LYS A 56 0.03 10.12 -25.43
C LYS A 56 -1.13 9.21 -25.05
N CYS A 57 -2.30 9.80 -24.84
CA CYS A 57 -3.52 9.03 -24.61
C CYS A 57 -3.99 8.38 -25.92
N GLU A 58 -4.16 7.05 -25.92
CA GLU A 58 -4.60 6.29 -27.10
C GLU A 58 -6.12 6.33 -27.32
N LEU A 59 -6.88 6.57 -26.24
CA LEU A 59 -8.34 6.56 -26.25
C LEU A 59 -8.92 7.93 -26.62
N PRO A 60 -10.06 7.98 -27.33
CA PRO A 60 -10.67 9.25 -27.72
C PRO A 60 -11.20 10.00 -26.48
N VAL A 61 -10.78 11.25 -26.34
CA VAL A 61 -11.18 12.12 -25.24
C VAL A 61 -12.40 12.96 -25.63
N PRO A 62 -13.38 13.17 -24.72
CA PRO A 62 -14.50 14.07 -24.98
C PRO A 62 -14.05 15.50 -25.29
N ALA A 63 -14.65 16.14 -26.30
CA ALA A 63 -14.24 17.47 -26.78
C ALA A 63 -14.27 18.59 -25.73
N HIS A 64 -15.09 18.45 -24.68
CA HIS A 64 -15.23 19.45 -23.61
C HIS A 64 -14.29 19.23 -22.42
N ARG A 65 -13.49 18.15 -22.43
CA ARG A 65 -12.54 17.82 -21.35
C ARG A 65 -11.11 17.85 -21.88
N CYS A 66 -10.21 18.40 -21.08
CA CYS A 66 -8.79 18.38 -21.37
C CYS A 66 -8.12 17.17 -20.69
N LEU A 67 -7.03 16.71 -21.29
CA LEU A 67 -6.17 15.67 -20.72
C LEU A 67 -5.50 16.17 -19.44
N VAL A 68 -5.25 15.25 -18.52
CA VAL A 68 -4.44 15.51 -17.33
C VAL A 68 -3.01 15.08 -17.62
N GLN A 69 -2.02 15.78 -17.08
CA GLN A 69 -0.61 15.43 -17.26
C GLN A 69 -0.01 14.98 -15.94
N ALA A 70 0.89 14.00 -15.99
CA ALA A 70 1.69 13.57 -14.85
C ALA A 70 3.15 13.38 -15.27
N TRP A 71 4.06 13.58 -14.31
CA TRP A 71 5.49 13.31 -14.51
C TRP A 71 5.73 11.81 -14.56
N VAL A 72 6.66 11.40 -15.43
CA VAL A 72 7.18 10.03 -15.49
C VAL A 72 8.54 10.01 -14.81
N GLU A 73 8.63 9.21 -13.75
CA GLU A 73 9.84 9.00 -12.96
C GLU A 73 10.52 7.67 -13.33
N SER A 74 11.80 7.51 -12.97
CA SER A 74 12.50 6.22 -13.05
C SER A 74 12.97 5.79 -11.66
N LEU A 75 13.01 4.47 -11.38
CA LEU A 75 13.54 3.95 -10.11
C LEU A 75 15.05 3.65 -10.16
N ARG A 76 15.71 3.86 -11.30
CA ARG A 76 17.12 3.49 -11.49
C ARG A 76 18.10 4.40 -10.74
N GLY A 77 17.72 5.65 -10.47
CA GLY A 77 18.56 6.63 -9.80
C GLY A 77 17.78 7.55 -8.86
N TYR A 78 18.45 8.04 -7.82
CA TYR A 78 17.83 8.93 -6.83
C TYR A 78 17.28 10.22 -7.44
N GLU A 79 18.08 10.87 -8.29
CA GLU A 79 17.80 12.19 -8.87
C GLU A 79 16.93 12.14 -10.14
N GLN A 80 16.65 10.95 -10.67
CA GLN A 80 15.91 10.76 -11.93
C GLN A 80 14.39 10.83 -11.72
N GLU A 81 13.91 12.01 -11.31
CA GLU A 81 12.48 12.25 -11.04
C GLU A 81 11.70 12.63 -12.30
N ARG A 82 12.26 13.44 -13.21
CA ARG A 82 11.52 13.99 -14.36
C ARG A 82 12.08 13.48 -15.68
N VAL A 83 11.89 12.19 -15.92
CA VAL A 83 12.38 11.49 -17.12
C VAL A 83 11.46 11.76 -18.32
N GLY A 84 10.16 11.97 -18.06
CA GLY A 84 9.18 12.16 -19.11
C GLY A 84 7.87 12.78 -18.64
N LEU A 85 6.91 12.86 -19.56
CA LEU A 85 5.57 13.39 -19.32
C LEU A 85 4.54 12.45 -19.94
N THR A 86 3.52 12.09 -19.17
CA THR A 86 2.43 11.22 -19.61
C THR A 86 1.10 11.98 -19.64
N GLU A 87 0.31 11.74 -20.69
CA GLU A 87 -1.05 12.23 -20.83
C GLU A 87 -2.05 11.17 -20.32
N LEU A 88 -2.82 11.55 -19.31
CA LEU A 88 -3.79 10.71 -18.63
C LEU A 88 -5.22 11.07 -19.03
N HIS A 89 -6.05 10.04 -19.22
CA HIS A 89 -7.45 10.22 -19.62
C HIS A 89 -8.29 10.86 -18.51
N PRO A 90 -9.04 11.95 -18.77
CA PRO A 90 -9.76 12.69 -17.73
C PRO A 90 -10.89 11.90 -17.07
N ASP A 91 -11.57 11.00 -17.80
CA ASP A 91 -12.66 10.19 -17.20
C ASP A 91 -12.17 9.08 -16.27
N VAL A 92 -10.86 8.90 -16.12
CA VAL A 92 -10.26 7.96 -15.16
C VAL A 92 -9.60 8.74 -14.02
N PHE A 93 -8.79 9.75 -14.36
CA PHE A 93 -7.93 10.46 -13.42
C PHE A 93 -8.46 11.84 -12.98
N ALA A 94 -9.51 12.37 -13.61
CA ALA A 94 -10.16 13.65 -13.26
C ALA A 94 -11.69 13.49 -13.13
N THR A 95 -12.12 12.43 -12.44
CA THR A 95 -13.54 12.26 -12.10
C THR A 95 -13.92 13.09 -10.87
N ALA A 96 -15.19 13.48 -10.72
CA ALA A 96 -15.65 14.17 -9.51
C ALA A 96 -15.34 13.32 -8.25
N PRO A 97 -14.71 13.90 -7.20
CA PRO A 97 -14.27 13.15 -6.02
C PRO A 97 -15.46 12.72 -5.14
N ARG A 98 -16.01 11.53 -5.42
CA ARG A 98 -17.15 10.93 -4.72
C ARG A 98 -16.73 10.02 -3.56
N LEU A 99 -16.47 10.63 -2.40
CA LEU A 99 -16.04 9.92 -1.18
C LEU A 99 -17.07 8.92 -0.66
N ASP A 100 -18.36 9.13 -0.96
CA ASP A 100 -19.46 8.22 -0.63
C ASP A 100 -19.29 6.86 -1.30
N ILE A 101 -18.94 6.83 -2.58
CA ILE A 101 -18.70 5.59 -3.34
C ILE A 101 -17.43 4.89 -2.84
N LEU A 102 -16.37 5.66 -2.56
CA LEU A 102 -15.13 5.12 -2.02
C LEU A 102 -15.40 4.37 -0.70
N HIS A 103 -16.15 5.00 0.22
CA HIS A 103 -16.56 4.39 1.48
C HIS A 103 -17.40 3.12 1.28
N GLN A 104 -18.38 3.13 0.36
CA GLN A 104 -19.20 1.96 0.06
C GLN A 104 -18.37 0.78 -0.47
N VAL A 105 -17.44 1.04 -1.40
CA VAL A 105 -16.56 0.01 -1.97
C VAL A 105 -15.59 -0.54 -0.91
N ALA A 106 -15.04 0.31 -0.05
CA ALA A 106 -14.15 -0.12 1.03
C ALA A 106 -14.88 -1.01 2.06
N ILE A 107 -16.10 -0.63 2.48
CA ILE A 107 -16.94 -1.46 3.36
C ILE A 107 -17.31 -2.78 2.68
N TRP A 108 -17.65 -2.73 1.40
CA TRP A 108 -17.95 -3.93 0.62
C TRP A 108 -16.76 -4.88 0.62
N GLN A 109 -15.56 -4.41 0.26
CA GLN A 109 -14.33 -5.21 0.25
C GLN A 109 -14.06 -5.89 1.60
N LYS A 110 -14.29 -5.19 2.71
CA LYS A 110 -14.13 -5.72 4.07
C LYS A 110 -15.14 -6.81 4.42
N ASN A 111 -16.40 -6.66 3.99
CA ASN A 111 -17.50 -7.52 4.44
C ASN A 111 -17.78 -8.69 3.51
N PHE A 112 -17.58 -8.56 2.20
CA PHE A 112 -17.99 -9.61 1.26
C PHE A 112 -17.21 -10.92 1.43
N LYS A 113 -15.94 -10.84 1.84
CA LYS A 113 -15.07 -12.00 2.16
C LYS A 113 -15.29 -12.55 3.57
N ARG A 114 -16.10 -11.88 4.41
CA ARG A 114 -16.22 -12.20 5.84
C ARG A 114 -17.17 -13.37 6.07
N ILE A 115 -16.66 -14.40 6.76
CA ILE A 115 -17.45 -15.52 7.28
C ILE A 115 -17.30 -15.58 8.80
N SER A 116 -18.42 -15.56 9.52
CA SER A 116 -18.44 -15.68 10.98
C SER A 116 -18.73 -17.12 11.39
N TYR A 117 -17.78 -17.74 12.09
CA TYR A 117 -17.90 -19.11 12.61
C TYR A 117 -18.43 -19.18 14.05
N ALA A 118 -18.72 -18.03 14.67
CA ALA A 118 -19.29 -17.99 16.00
C ALA A 118 -20.63 -18.74 16.03
N LYS A 119 -20.77 -19.70 16.95
CA LYS A 119 -21.99 -20.48 17.13
C LYS A 119 -22.23 -20.76 18.60
N THR A 120 -23.39 -20.37 19.09
CA THR A 120 -23.85 -20.74 20.45
C THR A 120 -24.84 -21.89 20.38
N LYS A 121 -24.80 -22.76 21.39
CA LYS A 121 -25.78 -23.85 21.54
C LYS A 121 -27.12 -23.29 21.99
N THR A 122 -28.18 -23.58 21.24
CA THR A 122 -29.55 -23.31 21.68
C THR A 122 -29.96 -24.27 22.80
N ARG A 123 -31.04 -23.96 23.51
CA ARG A 123 -31.57 -24.86 24.56
C ARG A 123 -31.84 -26.30 24.09
N ALA A 124 -32.06 -26.50 22.80
CA ALA A 124 -32.28 -27.82 22.19
C ALA A 124 -30.97 -28.57 21.87
N GLU A 125 -29.88 -27.85 21.65
CA GLU A 125 -28.56 -28.41 21.32
C GLU A 125 -27.72 -28.71 22.58
N VAL A 126 -28.09 -28.13 23.73
CA VAL A 126 -27.42 -28.42 25.01
C VAL A 126 -27.84 -29.80 25.51
N ARG A 127 -26.87 -30.67 25.80
CA ARG A 127 -27.07 -32.08 26.21
C ARG A 127 -28.02 -32.22 27.42
N GLY A 128 -29.04 -33.09 27.32
CA GLY A 128 -29.96 -33.41 28.42
C GLY A 128 -31.21 -32.52 28.48
N GLY A 129 -31.91 -32.49 29.63
CA GLY A 129 -33.04 -31.57 29.83
C GLY A 129 -34.40 -32.00 29.27
N GLY A 130 -34.59 -33.30 28.98
CA GLY A 130 -35.86 -33.87 28.52
C GLY A 130 -36.89 -34.12 29.63
N ARG A 131 -36.47 -34.22 30.89
CA ARG A 131 -37.36 -34.42 32.05
C ARG A 131 -37.72 -33.07 32.69
N LYS A 132 -39.00 -32.89 33.01
CA LYS A 132 -39.49 -31.73 33.77
C LYS A 132 -38.91 -31.75 35.20
N PRO A 133 -38.33 -30.65 35.71
CA PRO A 133 -37.68 -30.63 37.02
C PRO A 133 -38.61 -30.96 38.19
N TRP A 134 -39.86 -30.47 38.17
CA TRP A 134 -40.89 -30.73 39.17
C TRP A 134 -42.30 -30.57 38.57
N PRO A 135 -43.36 -31.09 39.24
CA PRO A 135 -44.74 -30.94 38.79
C PRO A 135 -45.17 -29.47 38.65
N GLN A 136 -46.19 -29.22 37.82
CA GLN A 136 -46.65 -27.85 37.50
C GLN A 136 -47.19 -27.08 38.72
N LYS A 137 -47.70 -27.81 39.72
CA LYS A 137 -48.33 -27.29 40.94
C LYS A 137 -47.86 -28.14 42.13
N GLY A 138 -47.97 -27.60 43.35
CA GLY A 138 -47.68 -28.31 44.61
C GLY A 138 -46.29 -28.09 45.20
N SER A 139 -45.29 -27.61 44.43
CA SER A 139 -43.92 -27.45 44.91
C SER A 139 -43.61 -26.08 45.55
N GLY A 140 -44.48 -25.08 45.41
CA GLY A 140 -44.24 -23.70 45.88
C GLY A 140 -43.13 -22.93 45.13
N ARG A 141 -42.49 -23.53 44.13
CA ARG A 141 -41.40 -22.93 43.33
C ARG A 141 -41.91 -22.35 42.01
N ALA A 142 -41.09 -21.52 41.35
CA ALA A 142 -41.35 -21.05 39.99
C ALA A 142 -41.55 -22.22 39.01
N ARG A 143 -42.39 -22.03 37.99
CA ARG A 143 -42.73 -23.08 37.03
C ARG A 143 -41.64 -23.18 35.96
N HIS A 144 -41.04 -24.36 35.81
CA HIS A 144 -40.06 -24.62 34.74
C HIS A 144 -40.39 -25.87 33.94
N GLY A 145 -40.14 -25.80 32.63
CA GLY A 145 -40.33 -26.93 31.71
C GLY A 145 -39.07 -27.78 31.53
N SER A 146 -37.88 -27.16 31.57
CA SER A 146 -36.59 -27.83 31.36
C SER A 146 -35.48 -27.08 32.07
N ILE A 147 -34.46 -27.81 32.56
CA ILE A 147 -33.24 -27.23 33.14
C ILE A 147 -32.32 -26.55 32.11
N ARG A 148 -32.60 -26.69 30.80
CA ARG A 148 -31.78 -26.14 29.71
C ARG A 148 -32.27 -24.80 29.19
N SER A 149 -33.33 -24.24 29.77
CA SER A 149 -33.81 -22.93 29.35
C SER A 149 -32.78 -21.83 29.64
N PRO A 150 -32.77 -20.71 28.89
CA PRO A 150 -31.80 -19.63 29.06
C PRO A 150 -31.75 -19.00 30.45
N ILE A 151 -32.84 -19.12 31.22
CA ILE A 151 -32.95 -18.62 32.61
C ILE A 151 -32.06 -19.44 33.57
N TRP A 152 -31.76 -20.70 33.24
CA TRP A 152 -30.99 -21.59 34.09
C TRP A 152 -29.48 -21.48 33.81
N ARG A 153 -28.67 -21.60 34.87
CA ARG A 153 -27.21 -21.73 34.74
C ARG A 153 -26.86 -22.97 33.92
N GLY A 154 -26.03 -22.80 32.89
CA GLY A 154 -25.69 -23.88 31.96
C GLY A 154 -26.83 -24.27 31.02
N GLY A 155 -27.87 -23.43 30.89
CA GLY A 155 -28.87 -23.49 29.84
C GLY A 155 -28.33 -23.01 28.50
N GLY A 156 -29.12 -23.18 27.44
CA GLY A 156 -28.77 -22.68 26.11
C GLY A 156 -28.93 -21.17 25.99
N VAL A 157 -28.24 -20.55 25.03
CA VAL A 157 -28.33 -19.12 24.74
C VAL A 157 -29.62 -18.85 23.95
N ALA A 158 -30.40 -17.82 24.34
CA ALA A 158 -31.64 -17.45 23.66
C ALA A 158 -31.38 -16.78 22.30
N HIS A 159 -30.70 -15.63 22.32
CA HIS A 159 -30.26 -14.91 21.13
C HIS A 159 -28.74 -14.85 21.15
N GLY A 160 -28.13 -15.74 20.38
CA GLY A 160 -26.69 -15.79 20.18
C GLY A 160 -26.38 -16.09 18.72
N PRO A 161 -25.11 -15.98 18.32
CA PRO A 161 -24.72 -16.20 16.93
C PRO A 161 -25.06 -17.64 16.49
N ARG A 162 -25.64 -17.75 15.29
CA ARG A 162 -26.02 -19.00 14.64
C ARG A 162 -25.15 -19.21 13.40
N GLY A 163 -23.95 -19.72 13.63
CA GLY A 163 -22.93 -19.89 12.59
C GLY A 163 -23.01 -21.23 11.82
N PRO A 164 -22.37 -21.29 10.63
CA PRO A 164 -21.63 -20.20 9.98
C PRO A 164 -22.55 -19.15 9.31
N THR A 165 -22.23 -17.87 9.47
CA THR A 165 -22.98 -16.75 8.85
C THR A 165 -22.07 -16.01 7.85
N SER A 166 -22.53 -15.88 6.61
CA SER A 166 -21.87 -15.09 5.56
C SER A 166 -22.43 -13.67 5.51
N TYR A 167 -21.57 -12.69 5.23
CA TYR A 167 -21.92 -11.28 5.00
C TYR A 167 -21.79 -10.91 3.52
N TYR A 168 -21.98 -11.89 2.64
CA TYR A 168 -21.77 -11.74 1.21
C TYR A 168 -22.89 -10.90 0.57
N TYR A 169 -22.49 -9.90 -0.20
CA TYR A 169 -23.35 -9.15 -1.12
C TYR A 169 -22.50 -8.60 -2.26
N MET A 170 -23.12 -8.36 -3.42
CA MET A 170 -22.44 -7.85 -4.60
C MET A 170 -22.87 -6.44 -4.93
N LEU A 171 -21.88 -5.54 -5.10
CA LEU A 171 -22.11 -4.22 -5.65
C LEU A 171 -22.18 -4.27 -7.19
N PRO A 172 -23.01 -3.41 -7.81
CA PRO A 172 -23.05 -3.27 -9.26
C PRO A 172 -21.65 -3.00 -9.84
N MET A 173 -21.33 -3.62 -10.98
CA MET A 173 -20.00 -3.50 -11.60
C MET A 173 -19.59 -2.05 -11.84
N LYS A 174 -20.53 -1.22 -12.31
CA LYS A 174 -20.29 0.21 -12.57
C LYS A 174 -19.91 0.99 -11.31
N VAL A 175 -20.47 0.63 -10.15
CA VAL A 175 -20.14 1.27 -8.87
C VAL A 175 -18.72 0.91 -8.43
N ARG A 176 -18.33 -0.36 -8.59
CA ARG A 176 -16.96 -0.82 -8.29
C ARG A 176 -15.93 -0.14 -9.17
N ALA A 177 -16.18 -0.10 -10.48
CA ALA A 177 -15.30 0.59 -11.44
C ALA A 177 -15.21 2.11 -11.16
N LEU A 178 -16.33 2.75 -10.83
CA LEU A 178 -16.35 4.16 -10.45
C LEU A 178 -15.57 4.41 -9.15
N GLY A 179 -15.65 3.52 -8.17
CA GLY A 179 -14.85 3.61 -6.94
C GLY A 179 -13.35 3.61 -7.20
N LEU A 180 -12.87 2.78 -8.15
CA LEU A 180 -11.46 2.77 -8.56
C LEU A 180 -11.05 4.08 -9.24
N LYS A 181 -11.87 4.61 -10.15
CA LYS A 181 -11.63 5.91 -10.80
C LYS A 181 -11.53 7.04 -9.79
N VAL A 182 -12.43 7.07 -8.80
CA VAL A 182 -12.40 8.06 -7.72
C VAL A 182 -11.14 7.91 -6.88
N ALA A 183 -10.73 6.69 -6.53
CA ALA A 183 -9.50 6.46 -5.77
C ALA A 183 -8.25 6.97 -6.52
N LEU A 184 -8.13 6.67 -7.81
CA LEU A 184 -7.04 7.17 -8.65
C LEU A 184 -7.07 8.70 -8.79
N THR A 185 -8.25 9.29 -8.97
CA THR A 185 -8.40 10.75 -9.05
C THR A 185 -7.99 11.42 -7.75
N VAL A 186 -8.41 10.89 -6.59
CA VAL A 186 -8.05 11.44 -5.28
C VAL A 186 -6.54 11.36 -5.07
N LYS A 187 -5.91 10.23 -5.43
CA LYS A 187 -4.46 10.06 -5.30
C LYS A 187 -3.67 11.02 -6.18
N LEU A 188 -4.13 11.25 -7.41
CA LEU A 188 -3.50 12.23 -8.30
C LEU A 188 -3.70 13.66 -7.80
N ALA A 189 -4.90 14.02 -7.33
CA ALA A 189 -5.19 15.36 -6.83
C ALA A 189 -4.49 15.71 -5.50
N GLN A 190 -4.01 14.69 -4.77
CA GLN A 190 -3.24 14.84 -3.52
C GLN A 190 -1.73 14.78 -3.74
N ASP A 191 -1.26 14.70 -4.98
CA ASP A 191 0.16 14.51 -5.34
C ASP A 191 0.78 13.21 -4.79
N ASP A 192 -0.05 12.19 -4.50
CA ASP A 192 0.36 10.88 -3.97
C ASP A 192 0.57 9.82 -5.08
N LEU A 193 0.17 10.13 -6.32
CA LEU A 193 0.28 9.22 -7.46
C LEU A 193 1.52 9.54 -8.28
N HIS A 194 2.48 8.61 -8.27
CA HIS A 194 3.70 8.69 -9.08
C HIS A 194 3.63 7.70 -10.24
N VAL A 195 3.86 8.19 -11.46
CA VAL A 195 3.93 7.33 -12.65
C VAL A 195 5.39 7.01 -12.91
N VAL A 196 5.69 5.73 -13.06
CA VAL A 196 7.04 5.22 -13.30
C VAL A 196 7.08 4.55 -14.67
N ASP A 197 8.17 4.75 -15.43
CA ASP A 197 8.34 4.12 -16.75
C ASP A 197 8.62 2.61 -16.61
N SER A 198 9.63 2.25 -15.83
CA SER A 198 9.96 0.87 -15.51
C SER A 198 10.23 0.67 -14.03
N LEU A 199 9.73 -0.44 -13.49
CA LEU A 199 9.98 -0.85 -12.11
C LEU A 199 11.35 -1.54 -11.98
N GLU A 200 12.36 -1.19 -12.76
CA GLU A 200 13.68 -1.82 -12.62
C GLU A 200 14.54 -1.08 -11.60
N LEU A 201 15.07 -1.81 -10.61
CA LEU A 201 16.02 -1.29 -9.62
C LEU A 201 17.47 -1.65 -10.00
N PRO A 202 18.44 -0.77 -9.70
CA PRO A 202 19.85 -1.04 -9.97
C PRO A 202 20.43 -2.09 -9.02
N THR A 203 19.80 -2.30 -7.87
CA THR A 203 20.25 -3.23 -6.82
C THR A 203 19.04 -3.87 -6.15
N ALA A 204 19.17 -5.11 -5.71
CA ALA A 204 18.13 -5.86 -4.99
C ALA A 204 18.01 -5.48 -3.49
N ASP A 205 18.79 -4.50 -3.04
CA ASP A 205 18.86 -4.14 -1.62
C ASP A 205 17.60 -3.37 -1.18
N PRO A 206 16.89 -3.80 -0.12
CA PRO A 206 15.69 -3.12 0.37
C PRO A 206 15.99 -1.72 0.95
N ARG A 207 17.24 -1.47 1.35
CA ARG A 207 17.70 -0.17 1.85
C ARG A 207 17.65 0.89 0.77
N TYR A 208 18.04 0.53 -0.46
CA TYR A 208 18.00 1.44 -1.61
C TYR A 208 16.59 2.00 -1.81
N LEU A 209 15.59 1.11 -1.81
CA LEU A 209 14.18 1.47 -2.01
C LEU A 209 13.67 2.38 -0.87
N THR A 210 14.05 2.06 0.37
CA THR A 210 13.68 2.88 1.54
C THR A 210 14.32 4.27 1.50
N GLU A 211 15.59 4.36 1.11
CA GLU A 211 16.31 5.62 0.96
C GLU A 211 15.77 6.45 -0.20
N LEU A 212 15.43 5.81 -1.32
CA LEU A 212 14.79 6.43 -2.47
C LEU A 212 13.45 7.09 -2.10
N ALA A 213 12.59 6.36 -1.40
CA ALA A 213 11.30 6.89 -0.95
C ALA A 213 11.45 8.06 0.04
N ARG A 214 12.47 8.02 0.91
CA ARG A 214 12.78 9.13 1.83
C ARG A 214 13.31 10.36 1.08
N TYR A 215 14.16 10.15 0.08
CA TYR A 215 14.70 11.23 -0.74
C TYR A 215 13.59 11.95 -1.51
N ARG A 216 12.71 11.19 -2.19
CA ARG A 216 11.58 11.71 -2.98
C ARG A 216 10.36 12.12 -2.15
N ARG A 217 10.36 11.81 -0.84
CA ARG A 217 9.31 12.14 0.12
C ARG A 217 7.94 11.51 -0.21
N TRP A 218 7.92 10.27 -0.70
CA TRP A 218 6.69 9.51 -0.97
C TRP A 218 5.88 9.14 0.28
N GLY A 219 6.47 9.29 1.47
CA GLY A 219 5.86 8.92 2.74
C GLY A 219 6.30 7.55 3.25
N ASP A 220 5.57 7.02 4.23
CA ASP A 220 5.98 5.81 4.98
C ASP A 220 5.62 4.50 4.29
N SER A 221 4.53 4.48 3.51
CA SER A 221 4.00 3.29 2.84
C SER A 221 3.77 3.54 1.36
N VAL A 222 4.25 2.63 0.52
CA VAL A 222 4.18 2.75 -0.94
C VAL A 222 3.65 1.45 -1.51
N LEU A 223 2.72 1.58 -2.47
CA LEU A 223 2.17 0.45 -3.23
C LEU A 223 2.71 0.53 -4.65
N LEU A 224 3.45 -0.50 -5.06
CA LEU A 224 3.95 -0.65 -6.42
C LEU A 224 3.00 -1.55 -7.19
N VAL A 225 2.60 -1.12 -8.39
CA VAL A 225 1.68 -1.84 -9.27
C VAL A 225 2.37 -2.10 -10.59
N ASP A 226 2.51 -3.37 -10.96
CA ASP A 226 3.08 -3.81 -12.25
C ASP A 226 2.00 -4.44 -13.15
N LEU A 227 2.23 -4.52 -14.45
CA LEU A 227 1.24 -5.01 -15.42
C LEU A 227 0.93 -6.50 -15.23
N ALA A 228 1.97 -7.34 -15.19
CA ALA A 228 1.87 -8.78 -15.14
C ALA A 228 2.75 -9.34 -14.02
N TYR A 229 2.33 -10.45 -13.40
CA TYR A 229 3.10 -11.11 -12.34
C TYR A 229 4.38 -11.79 -12.87
N GLU A 230 4.32 -12.32 -14.09
CA GLU A 230 5.42 -13.07 -14.71
C GLU A 230 6.56 -12.17 -15.22
N GLU A 231 6.25 -10.91 -15.56
CA GLU A 231 7.20 -9.94 -16.11
C GLU A 231 7.87 -9.07 -15.02
N MET A 232 7.63 -9.37 -13.74
CA MET A 232 8.16 -8.58 -12.63
C MET A 232 9.70 -8.71 -12.53
N PRO A 233 10.46 -7.60 -12.49
CA PRO A 233 11.91 -7.66 -12.39
C PRO A 233 12.36 -8.21 -11.03
N GLN A 234 13.28 -9.19 -11.06
CA GLN A 234 13.74 -9.93 -9.87
C GLN A 234 14.24 -9.01 -8.75
N ASN A 235 14.98 -7.94 -9.09
CA ASN A 235 15.52 -7.00 -8.11
C ASN A 235 14.43 -6.36 -7.25
N VAL A 236 13.25 -6.09 -7.81
CA VAL A 236 12.14 -5.43 -7.09
C VAL A 236 11.36 -6.43 -6.27
N VAL A 237 11.16 -7.62 -6.79
CA VAL A 237 10.55 -8.73 -6.04
C VAL A 237 11.37 -9.01 -4.78
N GLU A 238 12.70 -9.13 -4.90
CA GLU A 238 13.59 -9.35 -3.77
C GLU A 238 13.57 -8.17 -2.79
N ALA A 239 13.73 -6.94 -3.27
CA ALA A 239 13.74 -5.74 -2.44
C ALA A 239 12.41 -5.53 -1.67
N THR A 240 11.26 -5.80 -2.31
CA THR A 240 9.95 -5.61 -1.70
C THR A 240 9.58 -6.73 -0.74
N SER A 241 9.97 -7.98 -1.03
CA SER A 241 9.66 -9.14 -0.18
C SER A 241 10.20 -9.02 1.25
N GLY A 242 11.32 -8.30 1.43
CA GLY A 242 11.93 -8.04 2.74
C GLY A 242 11.29 -6.91 3.54
N LEU A 243 10.37 -6.14 2.93
CA LEU A 243 9.76 -4.95 3.52
C LEU A 243 8.27 -5.18 3.83
N LYS A 244 7.75 -4.49 4.85
CA LYS A 244 6.33 -4.53 5.22
C LYS A 244 5.52 -3.35 4.68
N THR A 245 6.19 -2.21 4.49
CA THR A 245 5.57 -0.94 4.07
C THR A 245 5.52 -0.78 2.56
N PHE A 246 6.37 -1.50 1.84
CA PHE A 246 6.42 -1.54 0.38
C PHE A 246 5.80 -2.85 -0.08
N ASN A 247 4.69 -2.76 -0.81
CA ASN A 247 4.02 -3.93 -1.35
C ASN A 247 4.04 -3.85 -2.87
N LEU A 248 4.31 -4.99 -3.52
CA LEU A 248 4.23 -5.16 -4.96
C LEU A 248 2.98 -5.97 -5.29
N ILE A 249 2.14 -5.46 -6.19
CA ILE A 249 0.95 -6.16 -6.67
C ILE A 249 0.86 -6.09 -8.21
N PRO A 250 0.27 -7.09 -8.88
CA PRO A 250 -0.09 -6.97 -10.28
C PRO A 250 -1.30 -6.03 -10.47
N ALA A 251 -1.45 -5.49 -11.68
CA ALA A 251 -2.55 -4.59 -12.06
C ALA A 251 -3.90 -5.32 -12.04
N VAL A 252 -3.90 -6.61 -12.38
CA VAL A 252 -5.01 -7.53 -12.14
C VAL A 252 -4.99 -7.90 -10.66
N GLY A 253 -5.51 -7.01 -9.81
CA GLY A 253 -5.54 -7.20 -8.35
C GLY A 253 -6.52 -8.30 -7.93
N GLU A 254 -6.13 -9.57 -8.11
CA GLU A 254 -6.86 -10.76 -7.64
C GLU A 254 -6.82 -10.92 -6.11
#